data_AF-A0A965AMP2-F1
#
_entry.id   AF-A0A965AMP2-F1
#
_cell.length_a   1.000
_cell.length_b   1.000
_cell.length_c   1.000
_cell.angle_alpha   90.00
_cell.angle_beta   90.00
_cell.angle_gamma   90.00
#
_symmetry.space_group_name_H-M   'P 1'
#
loop_
_entity.id
_entity.type
_entity.pdbx_description
1 polymer ?
#
loop_
_entity_poly.entity_id
_entity_poly.type
_entity_poly.pdbx_seq_one_letter_code
_entity_poly.pdbx_strand_id
1 'polypeptide(L)'
;MLPALAVWSLLALPGVGQGRGRGWGYGRGNYASTAQQAAAYGMASMMRSQGQLNLDNSEAAKNFGEATSQAIDNRKKWTETYFEMRKINRDARAEEAPARISHEDAIRLAKEVAPPRLGSTQLDPVTGHIEYPLVLQDKIFAPYRSELDSLFADRASSGSSLQFDQWQSIRQTVSKFIEVLKEHVQDYPAGEYGKARVFLNSLSREANLPAG
;
A
#
# COMPACT_ATOMS: atom_id res chain seq x y z
N MET A 1 -37.55 1.21 -23.12
CA MET A 1 -37.43 0.96 -24.57
C MET A 1 -36.75 2.17 -25.21
N LEU A 2 -35.49 2.02 -25.63
CA LEU A 2 -34.84 2.89 -26.62
C LEU A 2 -35.22 2.37 -28.02
N PRO A 3 -35.31 3.23 -29.06
CA PRO A 3 -34.14 3.56 -29.89
C PRO A 3 -34.08 5.07 -30.25
N ALA A 4 -32.92 5.75 -30.22
CA ALA A 4 -31.85 5.78 -31.22
C ALA A 4 -32.31 6.22 -32.63
N LEU A 5 -31.91 7.43 -33.05
CA LEU A 5 -31.12 7.67 -34.27
C LEU A 5 -30.73 9.16 -34.38
N ALA A 6 -29.47 9.36 -34.77
CA ALA A 6 -28.78 10.65 -34.93
C ALA A 6 -29.26 11.40 -36.19
N VAL A 7 -28.86 12.68 -36.33
CA VAL A 7 -28.18 13.23 -37.53
C VAL A 7 -27.88 14.73 -37.34
N TRP A 8 -26.57 15.02 -37.35
CA TRP A 8 -25.82 16.13 -37.97
C TRP A 8 -26.13 17.61 -37.62
N SER A 9 -25.18 18.17 -36.87
CA SER A 9 -24.44 19.43 -37.12
C SER A 9 -24.96 20.41 -38.18
N LEU A 10 -25.22 21.65 -37.76
CA LEU A 10 -24.78 22.84 -38.51
C LEU A 10 -24.59 24.03 -37.57
N LEU A 11 -23.39 24.61 -37.59
CA LEU A 11 -23.10 25.96 -37.10
C LEU A 11 -24.01 26.97 -37.79
N ALA A 12 -24.69 27.83 -37.04
CA ALA A 12 -25.07 29.16 -37.48
C ALA A 12 -25.36 30.05 -36.27
N LEU A 13 -24.41 30.93 -35.94
CA LEU A 13 -24.65 32.12 -35.13
C LEU A 13 -25.63 33.04 -35.87
N PRO A 14 -26.65 33.61 -35.19
CA PRO A 14 -27.20 34.88 -35.62
C PRO A 14 -27.20 35.90 -34.48
N GLY A 15 -26.82 37.13 -34.79
CA GLY A 15 -27.21 38.29 -34.00
C GLY A 15 -26.09 39.10 -33.39
N VAL A 16 -25.06 39.47 -34.17
CA VAL A 16 -24.36 40.72 -33.88
C VAL A 16 -25.38 41.84 -34.03
N GLY A 17 -25.68 42.48 -32.90
CA GLY A 17 -26.62 43.58 -32.77
C GLY A 17 -26.32 44.71 -33.75
N GLN A 18 -27.37 45.14 -34.42
CA GLN A 18 -27.43 46.24 -35.37
C GLN A 18 -27.22 47.58 -34.65
N GLY A 19 -25.97 47.95 -34.42
CA GLY A 19 -25.59 49.28 -33.96
C GLY A 19 -25.68 50.30 -35.10
N ARG A 20 -26.76 51.08 -35.10
CA ARG A 20 -26.96 52.26 -35.96
C ARG A 20 -25.80 53.25 -35.80
N GLY A 21 -25.02 53.43 -36.86
CA GLY A 21 -24.06 54.53 -37.00
C GLY A 21 -24.23 55.23 -38.34
N ARG A 22 -25.30 56.01 -38.49
CA ARG A 22 -25.39 57.03 -39.54
C ARG A 22 -24.43 58.15 -39.18
N GLY A 23 -23.48 58.43 -40.06
CA GLY A 23 -22.56 59.55 -39.87
C GLY A 23 -21.58 59.69 -41.03
N TRP A 24 -22.10 59.88 -42.24
CA TRP A 24 -21.32 60.48 -43.32
C TRP A 24 -21.05 61.93 -42.93
N GLY A 25 -19.85 62.18 -42.42
CA GLY A 25 -19.32 63.51 -42.16
C GLY A 25 -17.98 63.62 -42.87
N TYR A 26 -18.01 64.05 -44.13
CA TYR A 26 -16.86 64.59 -44.82
C TYR A 26 -16.40 65.85 -44.07
N GLY A 27 -15.60 65.64 -43.04
CA GLY A 27 -14.87 66.65 -42.29
C GLY A 27 -13.40 66.56 -42.66
N ARG A 28 -13.06 66.73 -43.95
CA ARG A 28 -11.70 67.11 -44.38
C ARG A 28 -11.49 68.56 -43.94
N GLY A 29 -11.34 68.74 -42.63
CA GLY A 29 -10.96 70.00 -42.02
C GLY A 29 -9.55 70.31 -42.48
N ASN A 30 -9.42 71.37 -43.26
CA ASN A 30 -8.19 72.12 -43.44
C ASN A 30 -7.71 72.63 -42.08
N TYR A 31 -7.08 71.77 -41.29
CA TYR A 31 -6.18 72.23 -40.26
C TYR A 31 -4.89 72.56 -40.99
N ALA A 32 -4.50 73.83 -41.02
CA ALA A 32 -3.11 74.20 -41.19
C ALA A 32 -2.35 73.71 -39.95
N SER A 33 -2.20 72.38 -39.82
CA SER A 33 -1.29 71.78 -38.87
C SER A 33 0.10 72.15 -39.36
N THR A 34 0.69 73.19 -38.81
CA THR A 34 2.14 73.36 -38.91
C THR A 34 2.77 72.06 -38.44
N ALA A 35 3.79 71.56 -39.14
CA ALA A 35 4.47 70.31 -38.80
C ALA A 35 4.85 70.26 -37.30
N GLN A 36 5.10 71.43 -36.73
CA GLN A 36 5.38 71.66 -35.32
C GLN A 36 4.19 71.39 -34.38
N GLN A 37 2.97 71.74 -34.75
CA GLN A 37 1.77 71.44 -33.96
C GLN A 37 1.44 69.94 -34.00
N ALA A 38 1.55 69.29 -35.17
CA ALA A 38 1.38 67.85 -35.30
C ALA A 38 2.45 67.08 -34.49
N ALA A 39 3.71 67.55 -34.53
CA ALA A 39 4.79 67.02 -33.71
C ALA A 39 4.53 67.20 -32.20
N ALA A 40 4.02 68.37 -31.77
CA ALA A 40 3.67 68.61 -30.37
C ALA A 40 2.52 67.72 -29.89
N TYR A 41 1.48 67.51 -30.70
CA TYR A 41 0.41 66.56 -30.38
C TYR A 41 0.92 65.12 -30.33
N GLY A 42 1.78 64.72 -31.27
CA GLY A 42 2.44 63.41 -31.26
C GLY A 42 3.26 63.17 -29.98
N MET A 43 4.05 64.17 -29.57
CA MET A 43 4.79 64.12 -28.30
C MET A 43 3.86 64.06 -27.08
N ALA A 44 2.78 64.84 -27.06
CA ALA A 44 1.81 64.82 -25.96
C ALA A 44 1.00 63.51 -25.91
N SER A 45 0.71 62.88 -27.05
CA SER A 45 0.13 61.53 -27.08
C SER A 45 1.12 60.49 -26.57
N MET A 46 2.40 60.58 -26.94
CA MET A 46 3.43 59.67 -26.44
C MET A 46 3.62 59.81 -24.92
N MET A 47 3.64 61.02 -24.38
CA MET A 47 3.72 61.26 -22.94
C MET A 47 2.50 60.71 -22.18
N ARG A 48 1.29 60.88 -22.73
CA ARG A 48 0.07 60.30 -22.14
C ARG A 48 0.08 58.77 -22.21
N SER A 49 0.49 58.19 -23.34
CA SER A 49 0.66 56.75 -23.49
C SER A 49 1.70 56.21 -22.50
N GLN A 50 2.80 56.93 -22.27
CA GLN A 50 3.80 56.55 -21.28
C GLN A 50 3.27 56.59 -19.85
N GLY A 51 2.45 57.60 -19.51
CA GLY A 51 1.76 57.68 -18.22
C GLY A 51 0.75 56.55 -18.03
N GLN A 52 -0.04 56.23 -19.07
CA GLN A 52 -0.99 55.12 -19.06
C GLN A 52 -0.28 53.78 -18.90
N LEU A 53 0.84 53.55 -19.60
CA LEU A 53 1.66 52.35 -19.44
C LEU A 53 2.14 52.17 -18.00
N ASN A 54 2.51 53.24 -17.29
CA ASN A 54 2.93 53.14 -15.89
C ASN A 54 1.77 52.76 -14.96
N LEU A 55 0.56 53.25 -15.21
CA LEU A 55 -0.64 52.86 -14.47
C LEU A 55 -1.01 51.40 -14.77
N ASP A 56 -1.06 51.02 -16.04
CA ASP A 56 -1.37 49.66 -16.48
C ASP A 56 -0.35 48.66 -15.91
N ASN A 57 0.94 49.02 -15.90
CA ASN A 57 1.99 48.21 -15.27
C ASN A 57 1.80 48.09 -13.76
N SER A 58 1.37 49.16 -13.09
CA SER A 58 1.10 49.15 -11.64
C SER A 58 -0.12 48.30 -11.30
N GLU A 59 -1.19 48.38 -12.09
CA GLU A 59 -2.39 47.55 -11.94
C GLU A 59 -2.08 46.08 -12.24
N ALA A 60 -1.31 45.79 -13.29
CA ALA A 60 -0.84 44.45 -13.59
C ALA A 60 0.00 43.86 -12.45
N ALA A 61 0.88 44.65 -11.84
CA ALA A 61 1.68 44.22 -10.68
C ALA A 61 0.81 43.89 -9.46
N LYS A 62 -0.24 44.69 -9.18
CA LYS A 62 -1.21 44.40 -8.12
C LYS A 62 -1.98 43.11 -8.38
N ASN A 63 -2.52 42.97 -9.59
CA ASN A 63 -3.26 41.78 -10.02
C ASN A 63 -2.39 40.52 -9.93
N PHE A 64 -1.09 40.63 -10.29
CA PHE A 64 -0.14 39.53 -10.15
C PHE A 64 0.11 39.17 -8.68
N GLY A 65 0.25 40.16 -7.80
CA GLY A 65 0.38 39.96 -6.35
C GLY A 65 -0.85 39.26 -5.75
N GLU A 66 -2.04 39.73 -6.10
CA GLU A 66 -3.31 39.12 -5.66
C GLU A 66 -3.45 37.68 -6.16
N ALA A 67 -3.17 37.43 -7.45
CA ALA A 67 -3.20 36.08 -8.02
C ALA A 67 -2.20 35.13 -7.33
N THR A 68 -1.01 35.64 -6.99
CA THR A 68 0.00 34.86 -6.26
C THR A 68 -0.45 34.52 -4.85
N SER A 69 -1.05 35.48 -4.12
CA SER A 69 -1.61 35.23 -2.78
C SER A 69 -2.70 34.17 -2.84
N GLN A 70 -3.64 34.29 -3.77
CA GLN A 70 -4.72 33.31 -3.95
C GLN A 70 -4.18 31.93 -4.29
N ALA A 71 -3.13 31.83 -5.12
CA ALA A 71 -2.49 30.55 -5.42
C ALA A 71 -1.86 29.88 -4.19
N ILE A 72 -1.21 30.68 -3.34
CA ILE A 72 -0.63 30.20 -2.06
C ILE A 72 -1.73 29.73 -1.12
N ASP A 73 -2.79 30.53 -0.96
CA ASP A 73 -3.92 30.19 -0.08
C ASP A 73 -4.65 28.94 -0.55
N ASN A 74 -4.87 28.80 -1.86
CA ASN A 74 -5.44 27.61 -2.45
C ASN A 74 -4.55 26.38 -2.16
N ARG A 75 -3.23 26.50 -2.34
CA ARG A 75 -2.29 25.40 -2.07
C ARG A 75 -2.28 25.01 -0.59
N LYS A 76 -2.31 25.99 0.31
CA LYS A 76 -2.42 25.76 1.76
C LYS A 76 -3.70 25.01 2.08
N LYS A 77 -4.85 25.52 1.60
CA LYS A 77 -6.16 24.89 1.79
C LYS A 77 -6.18 23.45 1.28
N TRP A 78 -5.66 23.19 0.08
CA TRP A 78 -5.53 21.83 -0.47
C TRP A 78 -4.75 20.90 0.45
N THR A 79 -3.63 21.40 1.01
CA THR A 79 -2.77 20.63 1.90
C THR A 79 -3.48 20.33 3.21
N GLU A 80 -4.11 21.34 3.82
CA GLU A 80 -4.88 21.20 5.07
C GLU A 80 -6.02 20.19 4.89
N THR A 81 -6.84 20.35 3.85
CA THR A 81 -7.94 19.42 3.54
C THR A 81 -7.44 17.99 3.32
N TYR A 82 -6.31 17.79 2.64
CA TYR A 82 -5.75 16.45 2.46
C TYR A 82 -5.39 15.78 3.79
N PHE A 83 -4.71 16.50 4.69
CA PHE A 83 -4.34 15.96 5.99
C PHE A 83 -5.53 15.77 6.93
N GLU A 84 -6.52 16.67 6.87
CA GLU A 84 -7.79 16.52 7.60
C GLU A 84 -8.53 15.27 7.14
N MET A 85 -8.74 15.09 5.84
CA MET A 85 -9.38 13.90 5.29
C MET A 85 -8.61 12.62 5.65
N ARG A 86 -7.28 12.67 5.65
CA ARG A 86 -6.44 11.54 6.06
C ARG A 86 -6.59 11.23 7.55
N LYS A 87 -6.72 12.24 8.39
CA LYS A 87 -6.95 12.09 9.84
C LYS A 87 -8.33 11.50 10.09
N ILE A 88 -9.39 12.08 9.51
CA ILE A 88 -10.77 11.58 9.62
C ILE A 88 -10.84 10.11 9.19
N ASN A 89 -10.24 9.75 8.05
CA ASN A 89 -10.21 8.36 7.59
C ASN A 89 -9.43 7.43 8.53
N ARG A 90 -8.36 7.91 9.17
CA ARG A 90 -7.60 7.11 10.13
C ARG A 90 -8.42 6.89 11.41
N ASP A 91 -9.08 7.93 11.89
CA ASP A 91 -9.88 7.91 13.11
C ASP A 91 -11.10 7.01 12.91
N ALA A 92 -11.83 7.15 11.79
CA ALA A 92 -12.93 6.26 11.43
C ALA A 92 -12.50 4.79 11.32
N ARG A 93 -11.36 4.50 10.69
CA ARG A 93 -10.82 3.13 10.65
C ARG A 93 -10.37 2.61 12.01
N ALA A 94 -9.95 3.49 12.92
CA ALA A 94 -9.57 3.09 14.28
C ALA A 94 -10.80 2.78 15.14
N GLU A 95 -11.90 3.51 14.93
CA GLU A 95 -13.21 3.27 15.56
C GLU A 95 -13.84 1.96 15.05
N GLU A 96 -13.76 1.69 13.75
CA GLU A 96 -14.25 0.44 13.13
C GLU A 96 -13.31 -0.75 13.34
N ALA A 97 -12.05 -0.51 13.71
CA ALA A 97 -11.08 -1.59 13.86
C ALA A 97 -11.52 -2.52 15.01
N PRO A 98 -11.51 -3.85 14.80
CA PRO A 98 -11.69 -4.78 15.90
C PRO A 98 -10.62 -4.53 16.97
N ALA A 99 -10.98 -4.75 18.23
CA ALA A 99 -10.06 -4.56 19.36
C ALA A 99 -8.73 -5.26 19.06
N ARG A 100 -7.65 -4.46 18.99
CA ARG A 100 -6.32 -5.00 18.76
C ARG A 100 -5.95 -5.82 19.98
N ILE A 101 -5.68 -7.11 19.76
CA ILE A 101 -5.18 -8.00 20.79
C ILE A 101 -3.90 -7.36 21.37
N SER A 102 -3.85 -7.20 22.70
CA SER A 102 -2.67 -6.68 23.39
C SER A 102 -1.45 -7.54 23.05
N HIS A 103 -0.23 -6.99 23.11
CA HIS A 103 0.97 -7.79 22.90
C HIS A 103 1.05 -8.98 23.88
N GLU A 104 0.65 -8.77 25.13
CA GLU A 104 0.57 -9.83 26.13
C GLU A 104 -0.46 -10.89 25.78
N ASP A 105 -1.63 -10.47 25.29
CA ASP A 105 -2.68 -11.39 24.86
C ASP A 105 -2.29 -12.15 23.58
N ALA A 106 -1.53 -11.51 22.69
CA ALA A 106 -0.99 -12.14 21.50
C ALA A 106 0.06 -13.19 21.87
N ILE A 107 0.94 -12.89 22.84
CA ILE A 107 1.90 -13.87 23.37
C ILE A 107 1.16 -15.02 24.06
N ARG A 108 0.14 -14.72 24.86
CA ARG A 108 -0.67 -15.74 25.56
C ARG A 108 -1.36 -16.66 24.55
N LEU A 109 -2.04 -16.08 23.56
CA LEU A 109 -2.68 -16.83 22.49
C LEU A 109 -1.66 -17.66 21.70
N ALA A 110 -0.48 -17.09 21.39
CA ALA A 110 0.58 -17.83 20.72
C ALA A 110 1.09 -19.01 21.56
N LYS A 111 1.20 -18.85 22.88
CA LYS A 111 1.55 -19.94 23.80
C LYS A 111 0.46 -21.01 23.89
N GLU A 112 -0.81 -20.62 23.89
CA GLU A 112 -1.98 -21.52 23.93
C GLU A 112 -2.14 -22.33 22.63
N VAL A 113 -1.87 -21.72 21.48
CA VAL A 113 -1.97 -22.36 20.16
C VAL A 113 -0.74 -23.21 19.83
N ALA A 114 0.39 -22.98 20.51
CA ALA A 114 1.61 -23.74 20.25
C ALA A 114 1.40 -25.24 20.56
N PRO A 115 1.79 -26.16 19.64
CA PRO A 115 1.66 -27.60 19.86
C PRO A 115 2.33 -28.01 21.18
N PRO A 116 1.71 -28.88 22.00
CA PRO A 116 2.29 -29.28 23.29
C PRO A 116 3.72 -29.83 23.08
N ARG A 117 4.59 -29.60 24.07
CA ARG A 117 5.93 -30.23 24.07
C ARG A 117 5.77 -31.75 24.05
N LEU A 118 6.71 -32.44 23.41
CA LEU A 118 6.77 -33.89 23.51
C LEU A 118 7.10 -34.25 24.97
N GLY A 119 6.35 -35.19 25.55
CA GLY A 119 6.68 -35.71 26.87
C GLY A 119 8.01 -36.46 26.84
N SER A 120 8.69 -36.61 27.98
CA SER A 120 9.95 -37.36 28.08
C SER A 120 9.81 -38.84 27.66
N THR A 121 8.58 -39.36 27.64
CA THR A 121 8.28 -40.70 27.09
C THR A 121 8.29 -40.72 25.56
N GLN A 122 7.98 -39.59 24.91
CA GLN A 122 7.88 -39.48 23.44
C GLN A 122 9.20 -39.07 22.78
N LEU A 123 10.03 -38.30 23.48
CA LEU A 123 11.38 -37.93 23.08
C LEU A 123 12.27 -37.94 24.32
N ASP A 124 13.24 -38.84 24.35
CA ASP A 124 14.25 -38.87 25.40
C ASP A 124 15.34 -37.82 25.11
N PRO A 125 15.50 -36.78 25.95
CA PRO A 125 16.47 -35.72 25.71
C PRO A 125 17.92 -36.19 25.83
N VAL A 126 18.19 -37.32 26.52
CA VAL A 126 19.54 -37.83 26.78
C VAL A 126 20.00 -38.76 25.66
N THR A 127 19.10 -39.60 25.15
CA THR A 127 19.43 -40.58 24.10
C THR A 127 19.03 -40.11 22.69
N GLY A 128 18.14 -39.13 22.58
CA GLY A 128 17.57 -38.70 21.30
C GLY A 128 16.56 -39.68 20.72
N HIS A 129 16.15 -40.71 21.47
CA HIS A 129 15.18 -41.70 21.01
C HIS A 129 13.78 -41.11 20.90
N ILE A 130 13.14 -41.36 19.75
CA ILE A 130 11.80 -40.88 19.41
C ILE A 130 10.82 -42.06 19.46
N GLU A 131 9.78 -41.96 20.29
CA GLU A 131 8.70 -42.95 20.33
C GLU A 131 7.57 -42.53 19.35
N TYR A 132 7.50 -43.24 18.22
CA TYR A 132 6.54 -42.91 17.16
C TYR A 132 5.14 -43.48 17.44
N PRO A 133 4.07 -42.67 17.28
CA PRO A 133 2.69 -43.14 17.24
C PRO A 133 2.46 -44.25 16.21
N LEU A 134 1.48 -45.13 16.44
CA LEU A 134 1.22 -46.33 15.64
C LEU A 134 1.14 -46.05 14.12
N VAL A 135 0.46 -44.97 13.72
CA VAL A 135 0.33 -44.58 12.30
C VAL A 135 1.68 -44.30 11.65
N LEU A 136 2.61 -43.71 12.41
CA LEU A 136 3.95 -43.37 11.90
C LEU A 136 4.90 -44.57 11.88
N GLN A 137 4.51 -45.70 12.48
CA GLN A 137 5.31 -46.94 12.45
C GLN A 137 5.17 -47.73 11.14
N ASP A 138 4.25 -47.32 10.26
CA ASP A 138 4.10 -47.90 8.94
C ASP A 138 5.44 -47.91 8.17
N LYS A 139 5.60 -48.90 7.29
CA LYS A 139 6.80 -49.11 6.48
C LYS A 139 7.04 -47.96 5.52
N ILE A 140 5.97 -47.32 5.04
CA ILE A 140 6.02 -46.14 4.15
C ILE A 140 6.83 -45.02 4.79
N PHE A 141 6.79 -44.92 6.13
CA PHE A 141 7.44 -43.86 6.89
C PHE A 141 8.83 -44.21 7.42
N ALA A 142 9.28 -45.45 7.24
CA ALA A 142 10.61 -45.91 7.69
C ALA A 142 11.79 -44.99 7.27
N PRO A 143 11.88 -44.47 6.02
CA PRO A 143 13.01 -43.63 5.65
C PRO A 143 13.03 -42.31 6.44
N TYR A 144 11.87 -41.68 6.65
CA TYR A 144 11.78 -40.42 7.41
C TYR A 144 12.09 -40.63 8.90
N ARG A 145 11.63 -41.76 9.46
CA ARG A 145 11.96 -42.12 10.85
C ARG A 145 13.45 -42.31 11.04
N SER A 146 14.09 -43.09 10.16
CA SER A 146 15.54 -43.33 10.25
C SER A 146 16.36 -42.05 10.16
N GLU A 147 15.95 -41.10 9.31
CA GLU A 147 16.63 -39.82 9.17
C GLU A 147 16.43 -38.94 10.42
N LEU A 148 15.20 -38.85 10.94
CA LEU A 148 14.92 -38.10 12.17
C LEU A 148 15.62 -38.70 13.40
N ASP A 149 15.64 -40.03 13.53
CA ASP A 149 16.30 -40.73 14.64
C ASP A 149 17.81 -40.43 14.64
N SER A 150 18.45 -40.42 13.47
CA SER A 150 19.86 -40.02 13.35
C SER A 150 20.07 -38.57 13.75
N LEU A 151 19.25 -37.65 13.25
CA LEU A 151 19.39 -36.22 13.53
C LEU A 151 19.21 -35.88 15.01
N PHE A 152 18.27 -36.55 15.69
CA PHE A 152 18.03 -36.36 17.12
C PHE A 152 19.05 -37.08 18.01
N ALA A 153 19.55 -38.25 17.61
CA ALA A 153 20.66 -38.92 18.30
C ALA A 153 21.96 -38.09 18.22
N ASP A 154 22.28 -37.57 17.02
CA ASP A 154 23.45 -36.70 16.82
C ASP A 154 23.35 -35.44 17.69
N ARG A 155 22.16 -34.84 17.75
CA ARG A 155 21.88 -33.67 18.60
C ARG A 155 22.06 -33.95 20.09
N ALA A 156 21.60 -35.12 20.55
CA ALA A 156 21.78 -35.53 21.94
C ALA A 156 23.27 -35.68 22.27
N SER A 157 24.06 -36.24 21.34
CA SER A 157 25.50 -36.40 21.50
C SER A 157 26.28 -35.08 21.46
N SER A 158 25.83 -34.09 20.67
CA SER A 158 26.52 -32.81 20.46
C SER A 158 26.22 -31.77 21.54
N GLY A 159 25.50 -32.13 22.61
CA GLY A 159 25.28 -31.26 23.76
C GLY A 159 24.31 -30.11 23.47
N SER A 160 23.16 -30.41 22.84
CA SER A 160 22.00 -29.51 22.75
C SER A 160 22.12 -28.34 21.76
N SER A 161 23.32 -27.97 21.33
CA SER A 161 23.54 -26.96 20.27
C SER A 161 23.36 -27.58 18.88
N LEU A 162 22.24 -27.25 18.22
CA LEU A 162 22.00 -27.62 16.83
C LEU A 162 22.78 -26.69 15.91
N GLN A 163 23.54 -27.28 14.98
CA GLN A 163 24.07 -26.52 13.85
C GLN A 163 22.90 -26.12 12.92
N PHE A 164 23.04 -24.99 12.23
CA PHE A 164 21.99 -24.49 11.34
C PHE A 164 21.56 -25.53 10.29
N ASP A 165 22.53 -26.28 9.75
CA ASP A 165 22.27 -27.31 8.75
C ASP A 165 21.46 -28.49 9.33
N GLN A 166 21.76 -28.94 10.54
CA GLN A 166 20.98 -29.98 11.22
C GLN A 166 19.55 -29.52 11.50
N TRP A 167 19.39 -28.28 11.96
CA TRP A 167 18.06 -27.68 12.17
C TRP A 167 17.26 -27.63 10.86
N GLN A 168 17.89 -27.23 9.76
CA GLN A 168 17.24 -27.18 8.45
C GLN A 168 16.84 -28.58 7.97
N SER A 169 17.72 -29.58 8.12
CA SER A 169 17.45 -30.96 7.76
C SER A 169 16.24 -31.51 8.53
N ILE A 170 16.19 -31.34 9.86
CA ILE A 170 15.05 -31.78 10.68
C ILE A 170 13.73 -31.18 10.14
N ARG A 171 13.70 -29.87 9.84
CA ARG A 171 12.50 -29.21 9.34
C ARG A 171 12.08 -29.73 7.96
N GLN A 172 13.04 -29.98 7.08
CA GLN A 172 12.76 -30.52 5.75
C GLN A 172 12.22 -31.95 5.83
N THR A 173 12.84 -32.81 6.64
CA THR A 173 12.42 -34.19 6.84
C THR A 173 11.01 -34.24 7.45
N VAL A 174 10.72 -33.44 8.49
CA VAL A 174 9.37 -33.35 9.07
C VAL A 174 8.35 -32.87 8.05
N SER A 175 8.69 -31.87 7.23
CA SER A 175 7.77 -31.34 6.20
C SER A 175 7.41 -32.42 5.19
N LYS A 176 8.40 -33.15 4.68
CA LYS A 176 8.19 -34.30 3.76
C LYS A 176 7.37 -35.41 4.44
N PHE A 177 7.65 -35.70 5.70
CA PHE A 177 6.92 -36.69 6.48
C PHE A 177 5.43 -36.32 6.60
N ILE A 178 5.13 -35.04 6.88
CA ILE A 178 3.76 -34.54 6.92
C ILE A 178 3.09 -34.59 5.54
N GLU A 179 3.82 -34.34 4.46
CA GLU A 179 3.30 -34.43 3.09
C GLU A 179 2.87 -35.86 2.75
N VAL A 180 3.74 -36.86 2.97
CA VAL A 180 3.39 -38.27 2.73
C VAL A 180 2.24 -38.72 3.65
N LEU A 181 2.23 -38.27 4.91
CA LEU A 181 1.11 -38.55 5.82
C LEU A 181 -0.22 -37.96 5.31
N LYS A 182 -0.20 -36.79 4.63
CA LYS A 182 -1.39 -36.19 4.02
C LYS A 182 -1.84 -36.95 2.78
N GLU A 183 -0.92 -37.45 1.97
CA GLU A 183 -1.25 -38.26 0.79
C GLU A 183 -2.00 -39.53 1.19
N HIS A 184 -1.58 -40.14 2.30
CA HIS A 184 -2.19 -41.34 2.87
C HIS A 184 -3.26 -41.06 3.94
N VAL A 185 -3.84 -39.86 3.97
CA VAL A 185 -4.83 -39.48 5.01
C VAL A 185 -6.07 -40.39 5.03
N GLN A 186 -6.43 -40.98 3.89
CA GLN A 186 -7.58 -41.86 3.77
C GLN A 186 -7.33 -43.28 4.30
N ASP A 187 -6.05 -43.66 4.45
CA ASP A 187 -5.65 -45.00 4.89
C ASP A 187 -5.70 -45.15 6.42
N TYR A 188 -5.90 -44.04 7.15
CA TYR A 188 -5.85 -43.99 8.61
C TYR A 188 -7.12 -43.39 9.22
N PRO A 189 -7.56 -43.85 10.41
CA PRO A 189 -8.64 -43.21 11.13
C PRO A 189 -8.33 -41.74 11.43
N ALA A 190 -9.30 -40.85 11.22
CA ALA A 190 -9.12 -39.40 11.38
C ALA A 190 -8.55 -38.98 12.75
N GLY A 191 -8.95 -39.69 13.82
CA GLY A 191 -8.41 -39.45 15.17
C GLY A 191 -6.91 -39.77 15.29
N GLU A 192 -6.46 -40.85 14.65
CA GLU A 192 -5.06 -41.28 14.69
C GLU A 192 -4.17 -40.45 13.76
N TYR A 193 -4.69 -40.04 12.60
CA TYR A 193 -4.05 -39.05 11.73
C TYR A 193 -3.80 -37.73 12.47
N GLY A 194 -4.80 -37.24 13.21
CA GLY A 194 -4.68 -36.01 13.99
C GLY A 194 -3.56 -36.08 15.02
N LYS A 195 -3.48 -37.18 15.78
CA LYS A 195 -2.41 -37.44 16.75
C LYS A 195 -1.03 -37.46 16.10
N ALA A 196 -0.89 -38.19 14.98
CA ALA A 196 0.36 -38.29 14.24
C ALA A 196 0.82 -36.91 13.71
N ARG A 197 -0.11 -36.10 13.20
CA ARG A 197 0.20 -34.75 12.72
C ARG A 197 0.61 -33.80 13.86
N VAL A 198 -0.09 -33.85 15.00
CA VAL A 198 0.29 -33.05 16.18
C VAL A 198 1.68 -33.43 16.65
N PHE A 199 1.99 -34.73 16.72
CA PHE A 199 3.30 -35.25 17.08
C PHE A 199 4.41 -34.71 16.17
N LEU A 200 4.25 -34.78 14.85
CA LEU A 200 5.24 -34.26 13.89
C LEU A 200 5.45 -32.74 14.03
N ASN A 201 4.39 -31.97 14.28
CA ASN A 201 4.51 -30.54 14.55
C ASN A 201 5.27 -30.26 15.85
N SER A 202 5.00 -31.03 16.91
CA SER A 202 5.72 -30.94 18.18
C SER A 202 7.20 -31.30 18.01
N LEU A 203 7.52 -32.29 17.18
CA LEU A 203 8.90 -32.69 16.87
C LEU A 203 9.67 -31.57 16.15
N SER A 204 9.04 -30.90 15.18
CA SER A 204 9.64 -29.70 14.57
C SER A 204 9.80 -28.54 15.56
N ARG A 205 8.93 -28.44 16.59
CA ARG A 205 9.05 -27.42 17.64
C ARG A 205 10.24 -27.72 18.56
N GLU A 206 10.45 -28.97 18.94
CA GLU A 206 11.59 -29.38 19.79
C GLU A 206 12.95 -29.09 19.15
N ALA A 207 13.03 -29.01 17.81
CA ALA A 207 14.25 -28.54 17.13
C ALA A 207 14.60 -27.06 17.41
N ASN A 208 13.65 -26.25 17.88
CA ASN A 208 13.87 -24.84 18.24
C ASN A 208 14.08 -24.62 19.74
N LEU A 209 13.82 -25.64 20.56
CA LEU A 209 13.98 -25.57 22.01
C LEU A 209 15.35 -26.14 22.39
N PRO A 210 16.01 -25.69 23.47
CA PRO A 210 17.17 -26.42 23.99
C PRO A 210 16.74 -27.84 24.40
N ALA A 211 17.59 -28.85 24.17
CA ALA A 211 17.42 -30.16 24.79
C ALA A 211 17.44 -29.95 26.31
N GLY A 212 16.35 -30.39 26.96
CA GLY A 212 16.08 -30.17 28.38
C GLY A 212 16.65 -31.24 29.27
#